data_AF-A0A194XF55-F1
#
_entry.id   AF-A0A194XF55-F1
#
_cell.length_a   1.000
_cell.length_b   1.000
_cell.length_c   1.000
_cell.angle_alpha   90.00
_cell.angle_beta   90.00
_cell.angle_gamma   90.00
#
_symmetry.space_group_name_H-M   'P 1'
#
loop_
_entity.id
_entity.type
_entity.pdbx_description
1 polymer ?
#
loop_
_entity_poly.entity_id
_entity_poly.type
_entity_poly.pdbx_seq_one_letter_code
_entity_poly.pdbx_strand_id
1 'polypeptide(L)'
;TVTCYPSVGGIIMTKHAHSVELDYIGVDHFYTTYRSYNTTEEDEFCMKLRKIGGKWWHSIQDRDDAIDSGLRPVYPDEIEVLFLGWPADGGVWILRLESWYQVNWVLGPIFNALNMEERCKAIELCGGTFVQDPEDNE
;
A
#
# COMPACT_ATOMS: atom_id res chain seq x y z
N THR A 1 5.28 7.65 5.67
CA THR A 1 3.88 7.88 5.26
C THR A 1 3.86 8.49 3.87
N VAL A 2 2.98 8.00 3.01
CA VAL A 2 2.74 8.56 1.67
C VAL A 2 1.22 8.76 1.53
N THR A 3 0.83 9.92 1.02
CA THR A 3 -0.58 10.31 0.86
C THR A 3 -0.79 10.94 -0.51
N CYS A 4 -1.92 10.65 -1.14
CA CYS A 4 -2.36 11.30 -2.37
C CYS A 4 -3.83 11.72 -2.28
N TYR A 5 -4.27 12.57 -3.21
CA TYR A 5 -5.59 13.17 -3.22
C TYR A 5 -6.32 12.90 -4.54
N PRO A 6 -7.12 11.83 -4.63
CA PRO A 6 -7.82 11.51 -5.86
C PRO A 6 -8.92 12.53 -6.16
N SER A 7 -9.20 12.77 -7.44
CA SER A 7 -10.20 13.73 -7.93
C SER A 7 -11.63 13.41 -7.49
N VAL A 8 -11.93 12.14 -7.25
CA VAL A 8 -13.21 11.67 -6.71
C VAL A 8 -13.44 12.03 -5.24
N GLY A 9 -12.41 12.56 -4.56
CA GLY A 9 -12.46 12.99 -3.17
C GLY A 9 -11.91 11.95 -2.18
N GLY A 10 -11.78 12.40 -0.94
CA GLY A 10 -11.06 11.66 0.11
C GLY A 10 -9.55 11.71 -0.07
N ILE A 11 -8.87 10.77 0.56
CA ILE A 11 -7.42 10.58 0.45
C ILE A 11 -7.10 9.10 0.32
N ILE A 12 -5.96 8.77 -0.28
CA ILE A 12 -5.37 7.43 -0.17
C ILE A 12 -4.05 7.58 0.58
N MET A 13 -3.84 6.73 1.59
CA MET A 13 -2.67 6.83 2.46
C MET A 13 -2.11 5.46 2.82
N THR A 14 -0.78 5.38 2.91
CA THR A 14 -0.06 4.30 3.60
C THR A 14 0.93 4.87 4.62
N LYS A 15 0.92 4.33 5.84
CA LYS A 15 1.84 4.72 6.91
C LYS A 15 3.20 4.01 6.78
N HIS A 16 3.19 2.81 6.21
CA HIS A 16 4.32 1.87 6.21
C HIS A 16 4.76 1.52 4.78
N ALA A 17 5.15 2.53 3.99
CA ALA A 17 5.77 2.28 2.68
C ALA A 17 7.23 1.83 2.88
N HIS A 18 7.59 0.71 2.25
CA HIS A 18 8.95 0.16 2.26
C HIS A 18 9.79 0.74 1.12
N SER A 19 11.13 0.62 1.21
CA SER A 19 12.06 1.12 0.18
C SER A 19 11.67 0.67 -1.24
N VAL A 20 11.42 -0.63 -1.43
CA VAL A 20 11.01 -1.18 -2.73
C VAL A 20 9.71 -0.58 -3.24
N GLU A 21 8.78 -0.26 -2.34
CA GLU A 21 7.49 0.33 -2.70
C GLU A 21 7.65 1.80 -3.10
N LEU A 22 8.51 2.54 -2.38
CA LEU A 22 8.83 3.92 -2.71
C LEU A 22 9.49 4.03 -4.09
N ASP A 23 10.47 3.17 -4.39
CA ASP A 23 11.08 3.04 -5.71
C ASP A 23 10.01 2.73 -6.78
N TYR A 24 9.10 1.79 -6.50
CA TYR A 24 8.04 1.39 -7.42
C TYR A 24 7.06 2.51 -7.76
N ILE A 25 6.69 3.34 -6.76
CA ILE A 25 5.78 4.47 -6.98
C ILE A 25 6.51 5.76 -7.41
N GLY A 26 7.84 5.76 -7.46
CA GLY A 26 8.67 6.89 -7.86
C GLY A 26 8.77 8.00 -6.81
N VAL A 27 8.75 7.65 -5.52
CA VAL A 27 8.92 8.59 -4.40
C VAL A 27 10.34 8.52 -3.86
N ASP A 28 10.95 9.68 -3.62
CA ASP A 28 12.31 9.75 -3.07
C ASP A 28 12.39 9.20 -1.63
N HIS A 29 13.47 8.50 -1.32
CA HIS A 29 13.65 7.82 -0.03
C HIS A 29 14.05 8.77 1.12
N PHE A 30 14.64 9.91 0.78
CA PHE A 30 15.31 10.79 1.74
C PHE A 30 14.62 12.15 1.88
N TYR A 31 13.97 12.62 0.83
CA TYR A 31 13.38 13.94 0.74
C TYR A 31 11.87 13.88 0.60
N THR A 32 11.20 14.87 1.20
CA THR A 32 9.77 15.04 1.05
C THR A 32 9.42 15.31 -0.41
N THR A 33 8.58 14.45 -0.98
CA THR A 33 7.97 14.66 -2.29
C THR A 33 6.63 15.39 -2.09
N TYR A 34 6.45 16.52 -2.77
CA TYR A 34 5.19 17.26 -2.74
C TYR A 34 4.21 16.68 -3.78
N ARG A 35 2.91 16.75 -3.46
CA ARG A 35 1.83 16.35 -4.38
C ARG A 35 1.88 17.12 -5.70
N SER A 36 1.34 16.54 -6.76
CA SER A 36 1.13 17.29 -8.00
C SER A 36 -0.08 18.23 -7.84
N TYR A 37 0.00 19.38 -8.50
CA TYR A 37 -1.14 20.28 -8.70
C TYR A 37 -1.95 19.91 -9.95
N ASN A 38 -1.40 19.07 -10.82
CA ASN A 38 -2.11 18.51 -11.95
C ASN A 38 -2.96 17.33 -11.47
N THR A 39 -4.28 17.44 -11.62
CA THR A 39 -5.24 16.43 -11.18
C THR A 39 -4.99 15.06 -11.82
N THR A 40 -4.66 15.03 -13.11
CA THR A 40 -4.41 13.76 -13.82
C THR A 40 -3.16 13.06 -13.27
N GLU A 41 -2.07 13.79 -13.07
CA GLU A 41 -0.83 13.23 -12.51
C GLU A 41 -1.03 12.73 -11.07
N GLU A 42 -1.80 13.47 -10.26
CA GLU A 42 -2.12 13.09 -8.89
C GLU A 42 -3.01 11.83 -8.86
N ASP A 43 -3.99 11.72 -9.75
CA ASP A 43 -4.84 10.53 -9.88
C ASP A 43 -4.02 9.30 -10.32
N GLU A 44 -3.10 9.46 -11.27
CA GLU A 44 -2.15 8.41 -11.66
C GLU A 44 -1.26 7.98 -10.50
N PHE A 45 -0.77 8.94 -9.71
CA PHE A 45 -0.02 8.64 -8.50
C PHE A 45 -0.88 7.89 -7.47
N CYS A 46 -2.15 8.26 -7.31
CA CYS A 46 -3.08 7.54 -6.44
C CYS A 46 -3.30 6.09 -6.86
N MET A 47 -3.37 5.81 -8.16
CA MET A 47 -3.43 4.43 -8.66
C MET A 47 -2.17 3.64 -8.28
N LYS A 48 -0.99 4.26 -8.38
CA LYS A 48 0.28 3.63 -7.92
C LYS A 48 0.29 3.39 -6.42
N LEU A 49 -0.23 4.34 -5.63
CA LEU A 49 -0.30 4.22 -4.18
C LEU A 49 -1.22 3.08 -3.73
N ARG A 50 -2.33 2.85 -4.45
CA ARG A 50 -3.19 1.67 -4.25
C ARG A 50 -2.44 0.35 -4.49
N LYS A 51 -1.58 0.30 -5.51
CA LYS A 51 -0.76 -0.88 -5.83
C LYS A 51 0.24 -1.26 -4.74
N ILE A 52 0.48 -0.42 -3.74
CA ILE A 52 1.32 -0.74 -2.57
C ILE A 52 0.50 -0.80 -1.26
N GLY A 53 -0.80 -1.07 -1.36
CA GLY A 53 -1.68 -1.25 -0.21
C GLY A 53 -2.22 0.05 0.39
N GLY A 54 -2.17 1.16 -0.35
CA GLY A 54 -2.77 2.42 0.08
C GLY A 54 -4.25 2.30 0.42
N LYS A 55 -4.64 2.82 1.59
CA LYS A 55 -6.01 2.78 2.11
C LYS A 55 -6.73 4.09 1.86
N TRP A 56 -7.98 4.00 1.42
CA TRP A 56 -8.81 5.18 1.23
C TRP A 56 -9.43 5.62 2.56
N TRP A 57 -9.49 6.93 2.76
CA TRP A 57 -10.10 7.56 3.91
C TRP A 57 -10.91 8.76 3.44
N HIS A 58 -11.98 9.09 4.17
CA HIS A 58 -12.79 10.25 3.81
C HIS A 58 -12.03 11.57 3.99
N SER A 59 -11.11 11.61 4.96
CA SER A 59 -10.18 12.71 5.19
C SER A 59 -9.03 12.26 6.09
N ILE A 60 -8.02 13.12 6.28
CA ILE A 60 -6.97 12.89 7.28
C ILE A 60 -7.58 12.77 8.68
N GLN A 61 -8.52 13.67 9.01
CA GLN A 61 -9.20 13.66 10.31
C GLN A 61 -9.96 12.36 10.54
N ASP A 62 -10.69 11.89 9.53
CA ASP A 62 -11.43 10.63 9.60
C ASP A 62 -10.52 9.43 9.94
N ARG A 63 -9.33 9.39 9.31
CA ARG A 63 -8.30 8.39 9.63
C ARG A 63 -7.78 8.52 11.05
N ASP A 64 -7.50 9.74 11.50
CA ASP A 64 -6.93 9.99 12.82
C ASP A 64 -7.94 9.71 13.94
N ASP A 65 -9.21 10.00 13.70
CA ASP A 65 -10.33 9.65 14.58
C ASP A 65 -10.46 8.13 14.73
N ALA A 66 -10.24 7.38 13.64
CA ALA A 66 -10.33 5.92 13.63
C ALA A 66 -9.11 5.24 14.29
N ILE A 67 -7.91 5.57 13.81
CA ILE A 67 -6.71 4.78 14.10
C ILE A 67 -5.95 5.29 15.32
N ASP A 68 -5.86 6.61 15.48
CA ASP A 68 -4.98 7.21 16.50
C ASP A 68 -5.77 7.64 17.75
N SER A 69 -7.00 8.15 17.57
CA SER A 69 -7.80 8.71 18.66
C SER A 69 -8.88 7.77 19.19
N GLY A 70 -9.29 6.76 18.41
CA GLY A 70 -10.37 5.83 18.77
C GLY A 70 -11.73 6.50 18.95
N LEU A 71 -11.93 7.67 18.33
CA LEU A 71 -13.17 8.45 18.38
C LEU A 71 -14.27 7.87 17.48
N ARG A 72 -13.91 6.99 16.55
CA ARG A 72 -14.84 6.18 15.76
C ARG A 72 -14.38 4.73 15.66
N PRO A 73 -15.30 3.77 15.43
CA PRO A 73 -14.92 2.39 15.13
C PRO A 73 -14.10 2.34 13.83
N VAL A 74 -13.22 1.33 13.75
CA VAL A 74 -12.43 1.03 12.57
C VAL A 74 -13.05 -0.17 11.85
N TYR A 75 -13.14 -0.09 10.52
CA TYR A 75 -13.66 -1.18 9.71
C TYR A 75 -12.56 -2.19 9.35
N PRO A 76 -12.88 -3.48 9.12
CA PRO A 76 -11.88 -4.50 8.81
C PRO A 76 -10.98 -4.15 7.61
N ASP A 77 -11.54 -3.54 6.56
CA ASP A 77 -10.82 -3.11 5.35
C ASP A 77 -9.87 -1.92 5.59
N GLU A 78 -10.10 -1.14 6.64
CA GLU A 78 -9.26 -0.02 7.07
C GLU A 78 -8.02 -0.47 7.86
N ILE A 79 -8.11 -1.62 8.58
CA ILE A 79 -7.01 -2.19 9.35
C ILE A 79 -6.25 -3.31 8.65
N GLU A 80 -6.86 -3.97 7.66
CA GLU A 80 -6.18 -5.04 6.93
C GLU A 80 -4.86 -4.56 6.33
N VAL A 81 -3.87 -5.45 6.30
CA VAL A 81 -2.55 -5.18 5.73
C VAL A 81 -2.37 -6.04 4.50
N LEU A 82 -2.05 -5.39 3.39
CA LEU A 82 -1.74 -6.04 2.12
C LEU A 82 -0.27 -5.84 1.81
N PHE A 83 0.48 -6.93 1.72
CA PHE A 83 1.78 -6.92 1.07
C PHE A 83 1.59 -7.33 -0.39
N LEU A 84 1.93 -6.41 -1.30
CA LEU A 84 1.75 -6.56 -2.74
C LEU A 84 3.09 -6.62 -3.45
N GLY A 85 3.24 -7.54 -4.40
CA GLY A 85 4.40 -7.69 -5.26
C GLY A 85 3.97 -7.76 -6.73
N TRP A 86 4.58 -6.95 -7.59
CA TRP A 86 4.21 -6.83 -9.00
C TRP A 86 5.35 -7.32 -9.89
N PRO A 87 5.33 -8.58 -10.34
CA PRO A 87 6.40 -9.12 -11.17
C PRO A 87 6.31 -8.55 -12.59
N ALA A 88 7.45 -8.53 -13.30
CA ALA A 88 7.54 -7.91 -14.62
C ALA A 88 6.72 -8.63 -15.71
N ASP A 89 6.39 -9.90 -15.52
CA ASP A 89 5.59 -10.73 -16.44
C ASP A 89 4.07 -10.60 -16.23
N GLY A 90 3.64 -9.79 -15.26
CA GLY A 90 2.24 -9.49 -14.99
C GLY A 90 1.64 -10.28 -13.83
N GLY A 91 0.42 -9.91 -13.45
CA GLY A 91 -0.21 -10.40 -12.22
C GLY A 91 0.32 -9.73 -10.95
N VAL A 92 -0.05 -10.28 -9.80
CA VAL A 92 0.30 -9.75 -8.49
C VAL A 92 0.41 -10.86 -7.45
N TRP A 93 1.43 -10.78 -6.62
CA TRP A 93 1.55 -11.54 -5.38
C TRP A 93 0.90 -10.77 -4.23
N ILE A 94 0.02 -11.43 -3.49
CA ILE A 94 -0.77 -10.85 -2.40
C ILE A 94 -0.58 -11.69 -1.15
N LEU A 95 -0.10 -11.07 -0.07
CA LEU A 95 -0.25 -11.57 1.29
C LEU A 95 -1.19 -10.64 2.05
N ARG A 96 -2.34 -11.18 2.48
CA ARG A 96 -3.37 -10.47 3.24
C ARG A 96 -3.29 -10.85 4.71
N LEU A 97 -3.29 -9.84 5.57
CA LEU A 97 -3.40 -9.96 7.01
C LEU A 97 -4.57 -9.11 7.50
N GLU A 98 -5.25 -9.54 8.55
CA GLU A 98 -6.35 -8.83 9.19
C GLU A 98 -5.91 -7.51 9.83
N SER A 99 -4.67 -7.45 10.32
CA SER A 99 -4.10 -6.22 10.89
C SER A 99 -2.59 -6.30 11.06
N TRP A 100 -1.98 -5.16 11.40
CA TRP A 100 -0.58 -5.07 11.79
C TRP A 100 -0.20 -5.93 13.00
N TYR A 101 -1.16 -6.42 13.81
CA TYR A 101 -0.89 -7.36 14.91
C TYR A 101 -0.42 -8.74 14.43
N GLN A 102 -0.74 -9.12 13.20
CA GLN A 102 -0.28 -10.39 12.62
C GLN A 102 1.13 -10.27 12.01
N VAL A 103 1.63 -9.05 11.81
CA VAL A 103 2.99 -8.81 11.32
C VAL A 103 4.00 -9.24 12.37
N ASN A 104 4.84 -10.21 12.02
CA ASN A 104 5.82 -10.79 12.92
C ASN A 104 7.12 -11.11 12.17
N TRP A 105 8.10 -11.68 12.88
CA TRP A 105 9.45 -11.94 12.36
C TRP A 105 9.49 -12.88 11.14
N VAL A 106 8.49 -13.74 10.93
CA VAL A 106 8.41 -14.61 9.74
C VAL A 106 8.27 -13.79 8.46
N LEU A 107 7.72 -12.58 8.53
CA LEU A 107 7.58 -11.67 7.39
C LEU A 107 8.87 -10.86 7.10
N GLY A 108 9.95 -11.11 7.84
CA GLY A 108 11.28 -10.54 7.65
C GLY A 108 11.74 -10.45 6.18
N PRO A 109 11.59 -11.52 5.36
CA PRO A 109 11.97 -11.49 3.95
C PRO A 109 11.33 -10.34 3.15
N ILE A 110 10.07 -9.99 3.43
CA ILE A 110 9.34 -8.94 2.69
C ILE A 110 9.95 -7.55 2.95
N PHE A 111 10.43 -7.31 4.17
CA PHE A 111 11.08 -6.06 4.57
C PHE A 111 12.52 -5.95 4.04
N ASN A 112 13.16 -7.09 3.77
CA ASN A 112 14.55 -7.16 3.33
C ASN A 112 14.71 -7.23 1.80
N ALA A 113 13.63 -7.35 1.06
CA ALA A 113 13.67 -7.34 -0.40
C ALA A 113 14.30 -6.04 -0.92
N LEU A 114 15.16 -6.15 -1.92
CA LEU A 114 15.88 -5.01 -2.52
C LEU A 114 15.22 -4.50 -3.80
N ASN A 115 14.31 -5.26 -4.38
CA ASN A 115 13.59 -4.93 -5.60
C ASN A 115 12.24 -5.66 -5.64
N MET A 116 11.43 -5.34 -6.65
CA MET A 116 10.06 -5.88 -6.74
C MET A 116 10.03 -7.39 -6.99
N GLU A 117 11.01 -7.95 -7.71
CA GLU A 117 11.11 -9.40 -7.93
C GLU A 117 11.44 -10.16 -6.63
N GLU A 118 12.40 -9.64 -5.86
CA GLU A 118 12.70 -10.17 -4.53
C GLU A 118 11.50 -10.05 -3.58
N ARG A 119 10.72 -8.96 -3.69
CA ARG A 119 9.50 -8.76 -2.91
C ARG A 119 8.43 -9.80 -3.27
N CYS A 120 8.23 -10.08 -4.56
CA CYS A 120 7.33 -11.13 -5.02
C CYS A 120 7.71 -12.49 -4.41
N LYS A 121 8.99 -12.87 -4.54
CA LYS A 121 9.52 -14.10 -3.94
C LYS A 121 9.37 -14.13 -2.42
N ALA A 122 9.60 -13.01 -1.75
CA ALA A 122 9.44 -12.92 -0.31
C ALA A 122 7.98 -13.10 0.12
N ILE A 123 7.03 -12.52 -0.63
CA ILE A 123 5.59 -12.69 -0.39
C ILE A 123 5.19 -14.16 -0.57
N GLU A 124 5.64 -14.81 -1.64
CA GLU A 124 5.46 -16.25 -1.87
C GLU A 124 5.97 -17.08 -0.68
N LEU A 125 7.21 -16.84 -0.23
CA LEU A 125 7.81 -17.55 0.91
C LEU A 125 7.04 -17.35 2.22
N CYS A 126 6.34 -16.22 2.36
CA CYS A 126 5.53 -15.90 3.53
C CYS A 126 4.08 -16.43 3.43
N GLY A 127 3.76 -17.24 2.41
CA GLY A 127 2.44 -17.81 2.20
C GLY A 127 1.47 -16.90 1.44
N GLY A 128 1.99 -15.92 0.70
CA GLY A 128 1.20 -15.14 -0.24
C GLY A 128 0.69 -15.97 -1.40
N THR A 129 -0.27 -15.42 -2.12
CA THR A 129 -0.92 -16.05 -3.27
C THR A 129 -0.72 -15.21 -4.52
N PHE A 130 -0.60 -15.87 -5.67
CA PHE A 130 -0.46 -15.19 -6.96
C PHE A 130 -1.82 -15.07 -7.67
N VAL A 131 -2.08 -13.90 -8.24
CA VAL A 131 -3.28 -13.60 -9.05
C VAL A 131 -2.81 -13.10 -10.42
N GLN A 132 -3.16 -13.82 -11.48
CA GLN A 132 -2.73 -13.49 -12.85
C GLN A 132 -3.40 -12.20 -13.37
N ASP A 133 -4.70 -12.06 -13.16
CA ASP A 133 -5.52 -10.95 -13.65
C ASP A 133 -6.20 -10.24 -12.46
N PRO A 134 -5.54 -9.23 -11.87
CA PRO A 134 -6.04 -8.56 -10.68
C PRO A 134 -7.26 -7.66 -10.93
N GLU A 135 -7.61 -7.38 -12.19
CA GLU A 135 -8.81 -6.61 -12.56
C GLU A 135 -10.11 -7.43 -12.40
N ASP A 136 -10.04 -8.75 -12.22
CA ASP A 136 -11.22 -9.63 -12.09
C ASP A 136 -11.78 -9.72 -10.65
N ASN A 137 -11.23 -8.97 -9.68
CA ASN A 137 -11.65 -9.01 -8.27
C ASN A 137 -11.87 -7.61 -7.64
N GLU A 138 -12.55 -6.70 -8.35
CA GLU A 138 -13.17 -5.50 -7.75
C GLU A 138 -14.58 -5.78 -7.21
#